data_AF-A0A3D5Q2E3-F1
#
_entry.id   AF-A0A3D5Q2E3-F1
#
_cell.length_a   1.000
_cell.length_b   1.000
_cell.length_c   1.000
_cell.angle_alpha   90.00
_cell.angle_beta   90.00
_cell.angle_gamma   90.00
#
_symmetry.space_group_name_H-M   'P 1'
#
loop_
_entity.id
_entity.type
_entity.pdbx_description
1 polymer ?
#
loop_
_entity_poly.entity_id
_entity_poly.type
_entity_poly.pdbx_seq_one_letter_code
_entity_poly.pdbx_strand_id
1 'polypeptide(L)'
;FNVVISNVPGPSEPQYWNGARLEGMYPVSIAMDRLALNMTLTSYNGQIEFGLIGCRRTLPSLQRMLDHLEEGLVELEVAAGLSVPSG
;
A
#
# COMPACT_ATOMS: atom_id res chain seq x y z
N PHE A 1 -9.41 14.98 10.92
CA PHE A 1 -9.42 13.70 10.19
C PHE A 1 -8.82 12.62 11.08
N ASN A 2 -9.12 11.34 10.82
CA ASN A 2 -8.68 10.22 11.67
C ASN A 2 -7.37 9.58 11.17
N VAL A 3 -7.17 9.59 9.85
CA VAL A 3 -6.01 9.02 9.16
C VAL A 3 -5.68 9.88 7.94
N VAL A 4 -4.40 9.95 7.59
CA VAL A 4 -3.96 10.54 6.31
C VAL A 4 -3.85 9.42 5.29
N ILE A 5 -4.47 9.62 4.13
CA ILE A 5 -4.31 8.77 2.95
C ILE A 5 -3.86 9.67 1.81
N SER A 6 -2.62 9.49 1.34
CA SER A 6 -2.08 10.25 0.21
C SER A 6 -1.75 9.32 -0.95
N ASN A 7 -2.08 9.71 -2.17
CA ASN A 7 -1.76 8.96 -3.38
C ASN A 7 -0.96 9.86 -4.33
N VAL A 8 0.28 9.46 -4.62
CA VAL A 8 1.19 10.19 -5.52
C VAL A 8 1.57 9.27 -6.68
N PRO A 9 1.18 9.60 -7.93
CA PRO A 9 1.55 8.80 -9.10
C PRO A 9 3.07 8.66 -9.22
N GLY A 10 3.52 7.44 -9.48
CA GLY A 10 4.92 7.13 -9.78
C GLY A 10 5.12 6.68 -11.23
N PRO A 11 6.32 6.19 -11.58
CA PRO A 11 6.66 5.82 -12.96
C PRO A 11 5.79 4.69 -13.53
N SER A 12 5.36 4.84 -14.78
CA SER A 12 4.58 3.82 -15.50
C SER A 12 5.44 2.71 -16.10
N GLU A 13 6.71 3.00 -16.39
CA GLU A 13 7.65 2.05 -17.01
C GLU A 13 8.64 1.46 -15.99
N PRO A 14 9.10 0.20 -16.18
CA PRO A 14 10.12 -0.40 -15.34
C PRO A 14 11.39 0.46 -15.28
N GLN A 15 11.91 0.68 -14.08
CA GLN A 15 13.14 1.42 -13.84
C GLN A 15 14.29 0.48 -13.51
N TYR A 16 15.52 0.94 -13.78
CA TYR A 16 16.73 0.18 -13.53
C TYR A 16 17.82 1.07 -12.94
N TRP A 17 18.63 0.51 -12.04
CA TRP A 17 19.83 1.15 -11.52
C TRP A 17 21.05 0.29 -11.84
N ASN A 18 21.93 0.78 -12.73
CA ASN A 18 23.12 0.03 -13.19
C ASN A 18 22.81 -1.41 -13.65
N GLY A 19 21.68 -1.60 -14.34
CA GLY A 19 21.23 -2.91 -14.81
C GLY A 19 20.42 -3.73 -13.80
N ALA A 20 20.34 -3.33 -12.54
CA ALA A 20 19.43 -3.94 -11.57
C ALA A 20 18.01 -3.38 -11.74
N ARG A 21 17.01 -4.26 -11.91
CA ARG A 21 15.60 -3.86 -12.04
C ARG A 21 15.04 -3.42 -10.69
N LEU A 22 14.32 -2.29 -10.69
CA LEU A 22 13.51 -1.89 -9.54
C LEU A 22 12.24 -2.75 -9.52
N GLU A 23 12.02 -3.49 -8.45
CA GLU A 23 10.85 -4.38 -8.31
C GLU A 23 9.66 -3.70 -7.63
N GLY A 24 9.91 -2.72 -6.76
CA GLY A 24 8.85 -1.98 -6.10
C GLY A 24 9.35 -0.72 -5.42
N MET A 25 8.41 0.19 -5.12
CA MET A 25 8.69 1.48 -4.50
C MET A 25 7.71 1.75 -3.35
N TYR A 26 8.16 1.51 -2.12
CA TYR A 26 7.32 1.62 -0.92
C TYR A 26 7.60 2.94 -0.17
N PRO A 27 6.68 3.92 -0.19
CA PRO A 27 6.91 5.19 0.47
C PRO A 27 6.88 5.05 1.99
N VAL A 28 7.79 5.77 2.65
CA VAL A 28 7.90 5.83 4.12
C VAL A 28 7.59 7.26 4.54
N SER A 29 6.37 7.49 5.02
CA SER A 29 5.89 8.78 5.53
C SER A 29 6.14 8.98 7.03
N ILE A 30 5.74 10.15 7.55
CA ILE A 30 6.00 10.55 8.93
C ILE A 30 4.79 10.22 9.81
N ALA A 31 5.02 9.48 10.90
CA ALA A 31 4.06 9.39 11.99
C ALA A 31 4.07 10.70 12.78
N MET A 32 2.92 11.38 12.88
CA MET A 32 2.77 12.61 13.65
C MET A 32 2.05 12.33 14.97
N ASP A 33 2.30 13.14 15.99
CA ASP A 33 1.55 13.06 17.25
C ASP A 33 0.04 13.19 16.97
N ARG A 34 -0.75 12.30 17.59
CA ARG A 34 -2.21 12.15 17.38
C ARG A 34 -2.63 11.55 16.03
N LEU A 35 -1.70 11.23 15.14
CA LEU A 35 -1.93 10.46 13.92
C LEU A 35 -1.15 9.15 14.00
N ALA A 36 -1.77 8.18 14.66
CA ALA A 36 -1.16 6.87 14.92
C ALA A 36 -0.86 6.08 13.63
N LEU A 37 -1.56 6.40 12.53
CA LEU A 37 -1.46 5.77 11.22
C LEU A 37 -1.34 6.83 10.11
N ASN A 38 -0.46 6.57 9.15
CA ASN A 38 -0.37 7.24 7.86
C ASN A 38 -0.34 6.18 6.75
N MET A 39 -1.17 6.36 5.72
CA MET A 39 -1.18 5.54 4.51
C MET A 39 -0.68 6.38 3.34
N THR A 40 0.41 5.96 2.72
CA THR A 40 0.97 6.61 1.53
C THR A 40 0.99 5.61 0.39
N LEU A 41 0.39 5.99 -0.73
CA LEU A 41 0.27 5.17 -1.92
C LEU A 41 1.11 5.80 -3.03
N THR A 42 1.73 4.94 -3.82
CA THR A 42 2.32 5.31 -5.11
C THR A 42 2.06 4.22 -6.13
N SER A 43 2.21 4.55 -7.41
CA SER A 43 2.08 3.57 -8.49
C SER A 43 3.44 3.29 -9.08
N TYR A 44 3.74 2.03 -9.38
CA TYR A 44 4.93 1.65 -10.11
C TYR A 44 4.63 0.52 -11.09
N ASN A 45 4.93 0.72 -12.37
CA ASN A 45 4.85 -0.31 -13.40
C ASN A 45 3.52 -1.11 -13.40
N GLY A 46 2.39 -0.38 -13.39
CA GLY A 46 1.05 -0.97 -13.40
C GLY A 46 0.56 -1.53 -12.06
N GLN A 47 1.37 -1.44 -11.00
CA GLN A 47 1.01 -1.86 -9.64
C GLN A 47 0.81 -0.65 -8.74
N ILE A 48 -0.02 -0.81 -7.70
CA ILE A 48 -0.17 0.16 -6.61
C ILE A 48 0.60 -0.35 -5.40
N GLU A 49 1.44 0.51 -4.85
CA GLU A 49 2.34 0.21 -3.74
C GLU A 49 1.82 0.89 -2.47
N PHE A 50 1.62 0.10 -1.42
CA PHE A 50 1.08 0.57 -0.13
C PHE A 50 2.18 0.76 0.91
N GLY A 51 2.42 2.01 1.31
CA GLY A 51 3.24 2.40 2.45
C GLY A 51 2.38 2.64 3.68
N LEU A 52 2.44 1.73 4.67
CA LEU A 52 1.72 1.86 5.94
C LEU A 52 2.71 2.16 7.07
N ILE A 53 2.57 3.33 7.71
CA ILE A 53 3.40 3.72 8.83
C ILE A 53 2.56 4.09 10.03
N GLY A 54 2.96 3.56 11.19
CA GLY A 54 2.29 3.88 12.43
C GLY A 54 3.12 3.56 13.67
N CYS A 55 2.66 4.09 14.80
CA CYS A 55 3.30 3.84 16.08
C CYS A 55 2.96 2.43 16.57
N ARG A 56 3.96 1.53 16.63
CA ARG A 56 3.80 0.13 17.05
C ARG A 56 3.10 -0.06 18.39
N ARG A 57 3.28 0.87 19.34
CA ARG A 57 2.61 0.83 20.66
C ARG A 57 1.12 1.11 20.55
N THR A 58 0.74 2.04 19.69
CA THR A 58 -0.67 2.45 19.51
C THR A 58 -1.40 1.51 18.54
N LEU A 59 -0.69 0.94 17.57
CA LEU A 59 -1.20 0.02 16.56
C LEU A 59 -0.42 -1.31 16.62
N PRO A 60 -0.71 -2.16 17.62
CA PRO A 60 -0.10 -3.48 17.68
C PRO A 60 -0.57 -4.30 16.46
N SER A 61 0.37 -4.99 15.82
CA SER A 61 0.11 -5.82 14.63
C SER A 61 -0.30 -5.07 13.36
N LEU A 62 0.21 -3.84 13.14
CA LEU A 62 -0.07 -3.04 11.94
C LEU A 62 0.07 -3.81 10.61
N GLN A 63 0.98 -4.78 10.54
CA GLN A 63 1.17 -5.62 9.35
C GLN A 63 -0.09 -6.37 8.90
N ARG A 64 -1.03 -6.69 9.80
CA ARG A 64 -2.31 -7.34 9.45
C ARG A 64 -3.19 -6.45 8.56
N MET A 65 -2.93 -5.15 8.53
CA MET A 65 -3.63 -4.27 7.60
C MET A 65 -3.34 -4.61 6.14
N LEU A 66 -2.19 -5.22 5.81
CA LEU A 66 -1.91 -5.69 4.45
C LEU A 66 -2.86 -6.83 4.07
N ASP A 67 -3.08 -7.78 4.98
CA ASP A 67 -4.05 -8.86 4.78
C ASP A 67 -5.47 -8.30 4.58
N HIS A 68 -5.87 -7.32 5.40
CA HIS A 68 -7.18 -6.69 5.28
C HIS A 68 -7.38 -5.85 4.02
N LEU A 69 -6.30 -5.28 3.46
CA LEU A 69 -6.35 -4.59 2.18
C LEU A 69 -6.64 -5.58 1.04
N GLU A 70 -5.98 -6.74 1.07
CA GLU A 70 -6.21 -7.84 0.12
C GLU A 70 -7.62 -8.40 0.27
N GLU A 71 -8.04 -8.75 1.49
CA GLU A 71 -9.37 -9.25 1.79
C GLU A 71 -10.46 -8.30 1.29
N GLY A 72 -10.30 -6.99 1.53
CA GLY A 72 -11.25 -5.99 1.07
C GLY A 72 -11.35 -5.88 -0.46
N LEU A 73 -10.24 -6.07 -1.18
CA LEU A 73 -10.26 -6.12 -2.64
C LEU A 73 -10.98 -7.37 -3.15
N VAL A 74 -10.64 -8.54 -2.58
CA VAL A 74 -11.27 -9.82 -2.90
C VAL A 74 -12.78 -9.79 -2.64
N GLU A 75 -13.22 -9.20 -1.52
CA GLU A 75 -14.65 -9.02 -1.22
C GLU A 75 -15.37 -8.22 -2.30
N LEU A 76 -14.75 -7.15 -2.81
CA LEU A 76 -15.30 -6.35 -3.91
C LEU A 76 -15.35 -7.12 -5.23
N GLU A 77 -14.31 -7.88 -5.55
CA GLU A 77 -14.27 -8.73 -6.74
C GLU A 77 -15.39 -9.77 -6.72
N VAL A 78 -15.55 -10.47 -5.59
CA VAL A 78 -16.62 -11.46 -5.39
C VAL A 78 -18.00 -10.80 -5.51
N ALA A 79 -18.20 -9.65 -4.87
CA ALA A 79 -19.46 -8.92 -4.95
C ALA A 79 -19.79 -8.44 -6.37
N ALA A 80 -18.76 -8.17 -7.18
CA ALA A 80 -18.89 -7.81 -8.59
C ALA A 80 -19.02 -9.03 -9.53
N GLY A 81 -18.92 -10.26 -9.01
CA GLY A 81 -18.94 -11.49 -9.82
C GLY A 81 -17.65 -11.72 -10.61
N LEU A 82 -16.55 -11.08 -10.24
CA LEU A 82 -15.22 -11.30 -10.81
C LEU A 82 -14.59 -12.52 -10.12
N SER A 83 -14.07 -13.46 -10.90
CA SER A 83 -13.33 -14.60 -10.35
C SER A 83 -11.98 -14.12 -9.80
N VAL A 84 -11.69 -14.43 -8.53
CA VAL A 84 -10.36 -14.22 -7.94
C VAL A 84 -9.34 -14.97 -8.79
N PRO A 85 -8.33 -14.31 -9.38
CA PRO A 85 -7.28 -15.00 -10.12
C PRO A 85 -6.60 -16.00 -9.18
N SER A 86 -6.51 -17.26 -9.62
CA SER A 86 -5.66 -18.23 -8.93
C SER A 86 -4.22 -17.80 -9.19
N GLY A 87 -3.52 -17.35 -8.16
CA GLY A 87 -2.11 -16.97 -8.25
C GLY A 87 -1.21 -18.09 -8.77
#